data_AF-A0A846C934-F1
#
_entry.id   AF-A0A846C934-F1
#
_cell.length_a   1.000
_cell.length_b   1.000
_cell.length_c   1.000
_cell.angle_alpha   90.00
_cell.angle_beta   90.00
_cell.angle_gamma   90.00
#
_symmetry.space_group_name_H-M   'P 1'
#
loop_
_entity.id
_entity.type
_entity.pdbx_description
1 polymer ?
#
loop_
_entity_poly.entity_id
_entity_poly.type
_entity_poly.pdbx_seq_one_letter_code
_entity_poly.pdbx_strand_id
1 'polypeptide(L)'
;PVFWAKISDIEKIHIFRVQYFQSISPQANIVCLNEEDKMGSLNFDWSEVVAKVEGLLPIFMDAMDYDPRRRSQKIRHKKMTQDYANILDLHLSSRRSIIRFCDQNYQYQKGITPKIQTQEQFLLTPQTTNRSKWNDLVNMIDQKLGKVTTWSEFTPFGEVTSQDYTQLLSRLKSQIDISRKIETMWDPAFQLYSSLVFLKT
;
A
#
# COMPACT_ATOMS: atom_id res chain seq x y z
N PRO A 1 10.23 -13.47 -0.61
CA PRO A 1 10.33 -14.15 0.72
C PRO A 1 10.37 -15.68 0.60
N VAL A 2 11.27 -16.35 1.35
CA VAL A 2 11.41 -17.82 1.39
C VAL A 2 11.08 -18.32 2.80
N PHE A 3 9.87 -18.01 3.26
CA PHE A 3 9.38 -18.39 4.58
C PHE A 3 7.88 -18.67 4.50
N TRP A 4 7.39 -19.46 5.45
CA TRP A 4 6.03 -19.98 5.48
C TRP A 4 5.42 -19.72 6.86
N ALA A 5 4.10 -19.55 6.90
CA ALA A 5 3.35 -19.36 8.13
C ALA A 5 1.98 -20.03 8.02
N LYS A 6 1.36 -20.31 9.16
CA LYS A 6 -0.03 -20.76 9.18
C LYS A 6 -0.95 -19.59 8.86
N ILE A 7 -2.00 -19.85 8.08
CA ILE A 7 -3.05 -18.85 7.80
C ILE A 7 -3.65 -18.33 9.11
N SER A 8 -3.87 -19.21 10.09
CA SER A 8 -4.36 -18.84 11.42
C SER A 8 -3.47 -17.86 12.19
N ASP A 9 -2.19 -17.77 11.87
CA ASP A 9 -1.28 -16.80 12.51
C ASP A 9 -1.29 -15.46 11.79
N ILE A 10 -1.50 -15.47 10.47
CA ILE A 10 -1.74 -14.28 9.63
C ILE A 10 -3.05 -13.61 10.03
N GLU A 11 -4.13 -14.37 10.21
CA GLU A 11 -5.47 -13.86 10.57
C GLU A 11 -5.52 -13.13 11.92
N LYS A 12 -4.54 -13.36 12.78
CA LYS A 12 -4.44 -12.68 14.09
C LYS A 12 -3.68 -11.35 14.00
N ILE A 13 -3.10 -10.99 12.85
CA ILE A 13 -2.38 -9.73 12.67
C ILE A 13 -3.41 -8.63 12.43
N HIS A 14 -3.38 -7.58 13.26
CA HIS A 14 -4.28 -6.46 13.11
C HIS A 14 -3.81 -5.48 12.04
N ILE A 15 -4.69 -5.09 11.13
CA ILE A 15 -4.36 -4.15 10.06
C ILE A 15 -5.09 -2.83 10.25
N PHE A 16 -4.31 -1.75 10.31
CA PHE A 16 -4.81 -0.38 10.40
C PHE A 16 -4.51 0.36 9.10
N ARG A 17 -5.55 0.61 8.31
CA ARG A 17 -5.46 1.30 7.01
C ARG A 17 -5.46 2.80 7.25
N VAL A 18 -4.33 3.44 7.01
CA VAL A 18 -4.11 4.86 7.31
C VAL A 18 -4.89 5.74 6.35
N GLN A 19 -5.65 6.68 6.92
CA GLN A 19 -6.28 7.76 6.18
C GLN A 19 -5.38 9.00 6.15
N TYR A 20 -4.79 9.40 7.28
CA TYR A 20 -3.82 10.50 7.35
C TYR A 20 -3.05 10.53 8.67
N PHE A 21 -1.91 11.23 8.70
CA PHE A 21 -1.25 11.62 9.96
C PHE A 21 -1.93 12.84 10.57
N GLN A 22 -2.33 12.73 11.83
CA GLN A 22 -2.75 13.86 12.65
C GLN A 22 -1.55 14.53 13.35
N SER A 23 -0.56 13.74 13.80
CA SER A 23 0.74 14.24 14.27
C SER A 23 1.86 13.29 13.90
N ILE A 24 3.08 13.81 13.73
CA ILE A 24 4.26 13.00 13.39
C ILE A 24 5.38 13.06 14.45
N SER A 25 5.31 14.05 15.33
CA SER A 25 6.34 14.33 16.33
C SER A 25 5.67 14.87 17.60
N PRO A 26 6.14 14.48 18.80
CA PRO A 26 7.24 13.54 19.07
C PRO A 26 6.89 12.07 18.76
N GLN A 27 5.62 11.69 18.95
CA GLN A 27 5.05 10.39 18.59
C GLN A 27 4.16 10.52 17.35
N ALA A 28 4.03 9.43 16.60
CA ALA A 28 3.11 9.37 15.49
C ALA A 28 1.68 9.19 16.00
N ASN A 29 0.75 9.98 15.46
CA ASN A 29 -0.68 9.77 15.61
C ASN A 29 -1.31 9.74 14.22
N ILE A 30 -1.95 8.62 13.91
CA ILE A 30 -2.63 8.39 12.64
C ILE A 30 -4.13 8.29 12.87
N VAL A 31 -4.90 8.76 11.90
CA VAL A 31 -6.30 8.39 11.73
C VAL A 31 -6.36 7.24 10.74
N CYS A 32 -7.04 6.16 11.11
CA CYS A 32 -7.05 4.92 10.34
C CYS A 32 -8.40 4.20 10.43
N LEU A 33 -8.62 3.27 9.51
CA LEU A 33 -9.71 2.29 9.57
C LEU A 33 -9.14 0.97 10.09
N ASN A 34 -9.85 0.34 11.02
CA ASN A 34 -9.58 -1.05 11.40
C ASN A 34 -10.16 -2.03 10.37
N GLU A 35 -10.07 -3.33 10.64
CA GLU A 35 -10.55 -4.42 9.76
C GLU A 35 -12.07 -4.47 9.58
N GLU A 36 -12.82 -3.77 10.43
CA GLU A 36 -14.28 -3.64 10.39
C GLU A 36 -14.72 -2.31 9.74
N ASP A 37 -13.82 -1.63 9.03
CA ASP A 37 -14.05 -0.31 8.43
C ASP A 37 -14.42 0.79 9.44
N LYS A 38 -14.12 0.61 10.72
CA LYS A 38 -14.36 1.62 11.76
C LYS A 38 -13.19 2.58 11.85
N MET A 39 -13.51 3.87 11.77
CA MET A 39 -12.54 4.95 11.92
C MET A 39 -12.12 5.12 13.38
N GLY A 40 -10.82 5.28 13.60
CA GLY A 40 -10.23 5.55 14.89
C GLY A 40 -8.86 6.23 14.76
N SER A 41 -8.22 6.45 15.89
CA SER A 41 -6.85 6.95 15.94
C SER A 41 -5.93 5.95 16.63
N LEU A 42 -4.68 5.90 16.20
CA LEU A 42 -3.63 5.06 16.78
C LEU A 42 -2.39 5.91 17.01
N ASN A 43 -1.85 5.84 18.22
CA ASN A 43 -0.57 6.43 18.59
C ASN A 43 0.51 5.36 18.63
N PHE A 44 1.70 5.67 18.13
CA PHE A 44 2.87 4.79 18.25
C PHE A 44 4.17 5.60 18.27
N ASP A 45 5.17 5.04 18.92
CA ASP A 45 6.54 5.55 18.88
C ASP A 45 7.27 4.97 17.67
N TRP A 46 8.08 5.80 17.01
CA TRP A 46 8.86 5.38 15.83
C TRP A 46 9.82 4.23 16.14
N SER A 47 10.28 4.10 17.39
CA SER A 47 11.12 2.99 17.85
C SER A 47 10.39 1.65 17.94
N GLU A 48 9.05 1.63 17.89
CA GLU A 48 8.27 0.38 17.85
C GLU A 48 8.27 -0.27 16.48
N VAL A 49 8.64 0.47 15.44
CA VAL A 49 8.62 -0.05 14.07
C VAL A 49 9.87 -0.89 13.84
N VAL A 50 9.68 -2.18 13.60
CA VAL A 50 10.79 -3.15 13.42
C VAL A 50 11.09 -3.45 11.96
N ALA A 51 10.13 -3.24 11.07
CA ALA A 51 10.28 -3.42 9.64
C ALA A 51 9.36 -2.46 8.87
N LYS A 52 9.83 -2.09 7.68
CA LYS A 52 9.05 -1.40 6.65
C LYS A 52 8.90 -2.34 5.46
N VAL A 53 7.71 -2.45 4.89
CA VAL A 53 7.44 -3.25 3.69
C VAL A 53 6.82 -2.34 2.63
N GLU A 54 7.34 -2.41 1.41
CA GLU A 54 6.88 -1.59 0.28
C GLU A 54 6.36 -2.48 -0.84
N GLY A 55 5.30 -2.02 -1.50
CA GLY A 55 4.68 -2.73 -2.61
C GLY A 55 4.13 -1.80 -3.67
N LEU A 56 4.22 -2.26 -4.92
CA LEU A 56 3.63 -1.61 -6.08
C LEU A 56 2.58 -2.55 -6.68
N LEU A 57 1.31 -2.15 -6.62
CA LEU A 57 0.20 -3.01 -7.04
C LEU A 57 -0.39 -2.49 -8.35
N PRO A 58 -0.44 -3.31 -9.42
CA PRO A 58 -0.97 -2.89 -10.71
C PRO A 58 -2.48 -2.66 -10.64
N ILE A 59 -2.94 -1.56 -11.24
CA ILE A 59 -4.34 -1.26 -11.51
C ILE A 59 -4.60 -1.59 -12.97
N PHE A 60 -5.53 -2.51 -13.22
CA PHE A 60 -5.81 -2.98 -14.58
C PHE A 60 -7.04 -2.30 -15.18
N MET A 61 -7.03 -2.19 -16.51
CA MET A 61 -8.17 -1.81 -17.32
C MET A 61 -8.39 -2.81 -18.47
N ASP A 62 -9.62 -2.85 -18.97
CA ASP A 62 -9.94 -3.53 -20.21
C ASP A 62 -9.62 -2.61 -21.39
N ALA A 63 -8.70 -3.03 -22.24
CA ALA A 63 -8.40 -2.39 -23.51
C ALA A 63 -9.05 -3.18 -24.65
N MET A 64 -9.67 -2.46 -25.59
CA MET A 64 -10.18 -3.05 -26.83
C MET A 64 -9.05 -3.07 -27.85
N ASP A 65 -8.64 -4.27 -28.27
CA ASP A 65 -7.66 -4.46 -29.34
C ASP A 65 -8.39 -4.56 -30.68
N TYR A 66 -8.14 -3.58 -31.56
CA TYR A 66 -8.69 -3.51 -32.90
C TYR A 66 -7.59 -3.85 -33.92
N ASP A 67 -7.69 -5.03 -34.54
CA ASP A 67 -6.81 -5.44 -35.64
C ASP A 67 -7.44 -5.03 -36.99
N PRO A 68 -6.95 -3.96 -37.65
CA PRO A 68 -7.53 -3.47 -38.90
C PRO A 68 -7.36 -4.43 -40.08
N ARG A 69 -6.57 -5.52 -39.95
CA ARG A 69 -6.31 -6.48 -41.03
C ARG A 69 -7.26 -7.69 -41.03
N ARG A 70 -8.08 -7.86 -40.00
CA ARG A 70 -9.04 -8.99 -39.91
C ARG A 70 -10.44 -8.55 -40.33
N ARG A 71 -10.87 -9.00 -41.52
CA ARG A 71 -12.21 -8.76 -42.09
C ARG A 71 -13.38 -9.36 -41.28
N SER A 72 -13.11 -10.19 -40.26
CA SER A 72 -14.12 -10.70 -39.33
C SER A 72 -13.94 -10.06 -37.95
N GLN A 73 -14.77 -9.06 -37.68
CA GLN A 73 -14.80 -8.29 -36.44
C GLN A 73 -15.06 -9.19 -35.23
N LYS A 74 -14.00 -9.52 -34.50
CA LYS A 74 -14.10 -9.85 -33.07
C LYS A 74 -13.17 -8.90 -32.34
N ILE A 75 -13.77 -7.87 -31.76
CA ILE A 75 -13.12 -7.01 -30.76
C ILE A 75 -12.54 -7.94 -29.69
N ARG A 76 -11.23 -7.88 -29.46
CA ARG A 76 -10.60 -8.64 -28.38
C ARG A 76 -10.43 -7.71 -27.18
N HIS A 77 -10.98 -8.13 -26.05
CA HIS A 77 -10.71 -7.46 -24.77
C HIS A 77 -9.38 -8.01 -24.24
N LYS A 78 -8.43 -7.11 -23.97
CA LYS A 78 -7.13 -7.43 -23.37
C LYS A 78 -7.00 -6.66 -22.07
N LYS A 79 -6.64 -7.38 -21.00
CA LYS A 79 -6.27 -6.77 -19.71
C LYS A 79 -4.92 -6.07 -19.87
N MET A 80 -4.88 -4.79 -19.56
CA MET A 80 -3.65 -3.98 -19.59
C MET A 80 -3.49 -3.24 -18.26
N THR A 81 -2.26 -3.07 -17.80
CA THR A 81 -1.98 -2.23 -16.62
C THR A 81 -2.20 -0.77 -17.00
N GLN A 82 -3.16 -0.13 -16.32
CA GLN A 82 -3.50 1.28 -16.47
C GLN A 82 -2.57 2.16 -15.63
N ASP A 83 -2.36 1.77 -14.38
CA ASP A 83 -1.62 2.55 -13.38
C ASP A 83 -1.12 1.62 -12.26
N TYR A 84 -0.52 2.18 -11.22
CA TYR A 84 -0.09 1.47 -10.02
C TYR A 84 -0.52 2.22 -8.75
N ALA A 85 -0.83 1.45 -7.72
CA ALA A 85 -0.97 1.95 -6.35
C ALA A 85 0.29 1.61 -5.56
N ASN A 86 0.75 2.56 -4.75
CA ASN A 86 1.86 2.36 -3.83
C ASN A 86 1.31 2.01 -2.47
N ILE A 87 1.89 0.98 -1.87
CA ILE A 87 1.57 0.53 -0.52
C ILE A 87 2.84 0.52 0.31
N LEU A 88 2.73 0.98 1.55
CA LEU A 88 3.78 0.95 2.55
C LEU A 88 3.19 0.44 3.86
N ASP A 89 3.75 -0.64 4.40
CA ASP A 89 3.38 -1.21 5.68
C ASP A 89 4.50 -0.95 6.70
N LEU A 90 4.13 -0.43 7.88
CA LEU A 90 4.99 -0.37 9.05
C LEU A 90 4.59 -1.48 10.02
N HIS A 91 5.58 -2.27 10.45
CA HIS A 91 5.35 -3.42 11.31
C HIS A 91 5.62 -3.08 12.77
N LEU A 92 4.57 -3.18 13.59
CA LEU A 92 4.63 -3.00 15.04
C LEU A 92 4.48 -4.38 15.70
N SER A 93 5.55 -5.19 15.66
CA SER A 93 5.51 -6.60 16.08
C SER A 93 5.04 -6.79 17.53
N SER A 94 5.45 -5.91 18.45
CA SER A 94 5.04 -5.93 19.86
C SER A 94 3.52 -5.80 20.05
N ARG A 95 2.84 -5.10 19.13
CA ARG A 95 1.39 -4.88 19.12
C ARG A 95 0.65 -5.83 18.18
N ARG A 96 1.34 -6.78 17.57
CA ARG A 96 0.78 -7.68 16.55
C ARG A 96 0.05 -6.92 15.43
N SER A 97 0.56 -5.74 15.06
CA SER A 97 -0.18 -4.80 14.21
C SER A 97 0.65 -4.32 13.02
N ILE A 98 -0.01 -4.17 11.87
CA ILE A 98 0.53 -3.55 10.67
C ILE A 98 -0.21 -2.24 10.41
N ILE A 99 0.55 -1.16 10.24
CA ILE A 99 0.03 0.13 9.81
C ILE A 99 0.23 0.23 8.30
N ARG A 100 -0.86 0.26 7.53
CA ARG A 100 -0.84 0.23 6.07
C ARG A 100 -1.19 1.58 5.47
N PHE A 101 -0.26 2.15 4.73
CA PHE A 101 -0.43 3.36 3.92
C PHE A 101 -0.68 2.97 2.46
N CYS A 102 -1.57 3.69 1.79
CA CYS A 102 -1.80 3.57 0.36
C CYS A 102 -1.92 4.96 -0.26
N ASP A 103 -1.19 5.21 -1.35
CA ASP A 103 -1.16 6.52 -2.01
C ASP A 103 -2.51 7.00 -2.52
N GLN A 104 -3.37 6.07 -2.98
CA GLN A 104 -4.72 6.36 -3.48
C GLN A 104 -5.69 6.75 -2.35
N ASN A 105 -5.51 6.21 -1.15
CA ASN A 105 -6.46 6.38 -0.03
C ASN A 105 -6.01 7.43 0.98
N TYR A 106 -4.75 7.85 0.92
CA TYR A 106 -4.21 8.85 1.83
C TYR A 106 -4.82 10.23 1.58
N GLN A 107 -5.40 10.83 2.61
CA GLN A 107 -6.07 12.12 2.57
C GLN A 107 -5.06 13.26 2.77
N TYR A 108 -4.29 13.59 1.72
CA TYR A 108 -3.25 14.61 1.77
C TYR A 108 -3.72 16.01 2.19
N GLN A 109 -5.00 16.33 2.01
CA GLN A 109 -5.58 17.62 2.41
C GLN A 109 -5.79 17.74 3.93
N LYS A 110 -5.93 16.62 4.63
CA LYS A 110 -6.10 16.58 6.09
C LYS A 110 -4.81 16.23 6.83
N GLY A 111 -3.98 15.40 6.21
CA GLY A 111 -2.72 14.96 6.78
C GLY A 111 -1.66 16.05 6.80
N ILE A 112 -0.68 15.87 7.68
CA ILE A 112 0.56 16.66 7.62
C ILE A 112 1.23 16.37 6.27
N THR A 113 1.24 17.36 5.39
CA THR A 113 2.10 17.42 4.21
C THR A 113 3.24 18.39 4.52
N PRO A 114 4.50 18.10 4.15
CA PRO A 114 5.56 19.08 4.30
C PRO A 114 5.17 20.34 3.54
N LYS A 115 5.07 21.47 4.26
CA LYS A 115 5.02 22.79 3.61
C LYS A 115 6.39 22.97 2.97
N ILE A 116 6.44 23.10 1.64
CA ILE A 116 7.63 23.57 0.95
C ILE A 116 7.92 24.98 1.51
N GLN A 117 8.86 25.08 2.44
CA GLN A 117 9.35 26.37 2.94
C GLN A 117 10.36 26.91 1.95
N THR A 118 9.87 27.41 0.82
CA THR A 118 10.60 28.41 0.03
C THR A 118 9.82 29.71 0.14
N GLN A 119 10.38 30.69 0.83
CA GLN A 119 9.80 32.00 1.13
C GLN A 119 9.51 32.88 -0.13
N GLU A 120 9.45 32.32 -1.33
CA GLU A 120 9.28 33.06 -2.59
C GLU A 120 8.16 32.55 -3.52
N GLN A 121 7.31 31.61 -3.11
CA GLN A 121 6.34 30.98 -4.04
C GLN A 121 4.86 31.33 -3.83
N PHE A 122 4.58 32.53 -3.29
CA PHE A 122 3.21 33.06 -3.28
C PHE A 122 2.62 33.34 -4.67
N LEU A 123 3.37 33.15 -5.77
CA LEU A 123 2.88 33.46 -7.12
C LEU A 123 2.80 32.31 -8.11
N LEU A 124 3.29 31.10 -7.80
CA LEU A 124 3.13 29.92 -8.66
C LEU A 124 3.16 28.67 -7.79
N THR A 125 2.01 28.17 -7.36
CA THR A 125 1.94 26.82 -6.79
C THR A 125 1.92 25.83 -7.95
N PRO A 126 3.01 25.09 -8.24
CA PRO A 126 2.90 23.98 -9.16
C PRO A 126 1.87 23.01 -8.57
N GLN A 127 0.89 22.61 -9.38
CA GLN A 127 -0.07 21.58 -8.96
C GLN A 127 0.72 20.31 -8.62
N THR A 128 0.95 20.07 -7.33
CA THR A 128 1.69 18.90 -6.88
C THR A 128 0.84 17.66 -7.11
N THR A 129 1.36 16.73 -7.92
CA THR A 129 0.71 15.46 -8.22
C THR A 129 0.62 14.59 -6.95
N ASN A 130 -0.35 13.68 -6.88
CA ASN A 130 -0.44 12.73 -5.76
C ASN A 130 0.84 11.90 -5.60
N ARG A 131 1.54 11.62 -6.71
CA ARG A 131 2.85 10.96 -6.69
C ARG A 131 3.91 11.74 -5.94
N SER A 132 4.00 13.07 -6.16
CA SER A 132 4.93 13.92 -5.41
C SER A 132 4.61 13.90 -3.92
N LYS A 133 3.33 14.05 -3.56
CA LYS A 133 2.89 14.05 -2.16
C LYS A 133 3.13 12.71 -1.46
N TRP A 134 2.97 11.60 -2.18
CA TRP A 134 3.33 10.28 -1.68
C TRP A 134 4.83 10.18 -1.39
N ASN A 135 5.68 10.60 -2.32
CA ASN A 135 7.13 10.57 -2.13
C ASN A 135 7.55 11.43 -0.93
N ASP A 136 6.95 12.61 -0.77
CA ASP A 136 7.18 13.49 0.38
C ASP A 136 6.77 12.84 1.70
N LEU A 137 5.62 12.15 1.72
CA LEU A 137 5.15 11.37 2.87
C LEU A 137 6.13 10.25 3.23
N VAL A 138 6.56 9.46 2.25
CA VAL A 138 7.51 8.35 2.46
C VAL A 138 8.85 8.89 2.96
N ASN A 139 9.39 9.96 2.36
CA ASN A 139 10.62 10.61 2.81
C ASN A 139 10.51 11.07 4.27
N MET A 140 9.36 11.63 4.65
CA MET A 140 9.10 12.09 6.00
C MET A 140 9.03 10.91 7.00
N ILE A 141 8.44 9.78 6.60
CA ILE A 141 8.45 8.53 7.39
C ILE A 141 9.88 8.00 7.54
N ASP A 142 10.65 7.97 6.46
CA ASP A 142 12.02 7.45 6.45
C ASP A 142 12.96 8.25 7.35
N GLN A 143 12.80 9.58 7.39
CA GLN A 143 13.52 10.44 8.33
C GLN A 143 13.23 10.10 9.80
N LYS A 144 12.07 9.52 10.11
CA LYS A 144 11.68 9.15 11.47
C LYS A 144 12.03 7.72 11.85
N LEU A 145 12.01 6.78 10.90
CA LEU A 145 12.26 5.36 11.15
C LEU A 145 13.73 5.03 11.47
N GLY A 146 14.67 5.90 11.13
CA GLY A 146 16.09 5.61 11.35
C GLY A 146 16.54 4.37 10.57
N LYS A 147 17.26 3.44 11.21
CA LYS A 147 17.77 2.21 10.57
C LYS A 147 16.83 1.03 10.80
N VAL A 148 15.75 0.97 10.02
CA VAL A 148 14.80 -0.16 10.01
C VAL A 148 14.95 -0.98 8.73
N THR A 149 14.80 -2.29 8.83
CA THR A 149 14.86 -3.17 7.65
C THR A 149 13.72 -2.84 6.70
N THR A 150 14.05 -2.54 5.43
CA THR A 150 13.07 -2.28 4.38
C THR A 150 12.97 -3.48 3.44
N TRP A 151 11.75 -3.94 3.17
CA TRP A 151 11.44 -5.02 2.26
C TRP A 151 10.67 -4.48 1.06
N SER A 152 11.34 -4.30 -0.08
CA SER A 152 10.78 -3.72 -1.30
C SER A 152 10.58 -4.73 -2.44
N GLU A 153 10.99 -5.98 -2.25
CA GLU A 153 11.00 -7.04 -3.28
C GLU A 153 9.64 -7.74 -3.42
N PHE A 154 8.55 -6.97 -3.43
CA PHE A 154 7.21 -7.50 -3.59
C PHE A 154 6.92 -7.89 -5.05
N THR A 155 7.32 -7.08 -6.04
CA THR A 155 6.90 -7.27 -7.44
C THR A 155 7.18 -8.67 -7.98
N PRO A 156 8.40 -9.24 -7.89
CA PRO A 156 8.65 -10.59 -8.39
C PRO A 156 7.83 -11.66 -7.67
N PHE A 157 7.59 -11.47 -6.36
CA PHE A 157 6.72 -12.36 -5.59
C PHE A 157 5.26 -12.25 -6.02
N GLY A 158 4.76 -11.03 -6.22
CA GLY A 158 3.39 -10.73 -6.63
C GLY A 158 3.07 -11.30 -8.02
N GLU A 159 4.00 -11.20 -8.97
CA GLU A 159 3.83 -11.71 -10.34
C GLU A 159 3.49 -13.21 -10.36
N VAL A 160 4.26 -14.02 -9.63
CA VAL A 160 4.07 -15.47 -9.54
C VAL A 160 2.86 -15.80 -8.65
N THR A 161 2.80 -15.22 -7.46
CA THR A 161 1.80 -15.61 -6.44
C THR A 161 0.39 -15.26 -6.87
N SER A 162 0.19 -14.11 -7.51
CA SER A 162 -1.13 -13.66 -7.97
C SER A 162 -1.71 -14.51 -9.12
N GLN A 163 -0.88 -15.28 -9.82
CA GLN A 163 -1.29 -16.13 -10.93
C GLN A 163 -1.46 -17.59 -10.47
N ASP A 164 -0.49 -18.11 -9.72
CA ASP A 164 -0.38 -19.55 -9.47
C ASP A 164 -1.09 -20.00 -8.20
N TYR A 165 -1.35 -19.09 -7.24
CA TYR A 165 -1.84 -19.43 -5.90
C TYR A 165 -3.20 -18.81 -5.58
N THR A 166 -4.02 -18.56 -6.60
CA THR A 166 -5.32 -17.88 -6.48
C THR A 166 -6.27 -18.52 -5.45
N GLN A 167 -6.28 -19.85 -5.33
CA GLN A 167 -7.10 -20.54 -4.34
C GLN A 167 -6.69 -20.21 -2.90
N LEU A 168 -5.39 -20.13 -2.61
CA LEU A 168 -4.88 -19.72 -1.30
C LEU A 168 -5.24 -18.24 -1.05
N LEU A 169 -4.95 -17.39 -2.03
CA LEU A 169 -5.15 -15.95 -1.94
C LEU A 169 -6.63 -15.57 -1.74
N SER A 170 -7.56 -16.32 -2.33
CA SER A 170 -9.01 -16.09 -2.16
C SER A 170 -9.51 -16.21 -0.71
N ARG A 171 -8.71 -16.83 0.17
CA ARG A 171 -9.03 -16.98 1.59
C ARG A 171 -8.50 -15.84 2.46
N LEU A 172 -7.63 -14.98 1.91
CA LEU A 172 -7.01 -13.89 2.64
C LEU A 172 -7.78 -12.60 2.41
N LYS A 173 -8.21 -11.95 3.51
CA LYS A 173 -8.70 -10.58 3.45
C LYS A 173 -7.52 -9.64 3.28
N SER A 174 -7.43 -8.97 2.13
CA SER A 174 -6.29 -8.11 1.80
C SER A 174 -6.23 -6.85 2.66
N GLN A 175 -7.36 -6.33 3.12
CA GLN A 175 -7.44 -5.01 3.80
C GLN A 175 -6.75 -3.92 2.96
N ILE A 176 -7.09 -3.88 1.66
CA ILE A 176 -6.61 -2.92 0.67
C ILE A 176 -7.83 -2.42 -0.10
N ASP A 177 -8.12 -1.13 0.00
CA ASP A 177 -9.33 -0.53 -0.59
C ASP A 177 -8.96 0.33 -1.79
N ILE A 178 -8.34 -0.26 -2.80
CA ILE A 178 -8.06 0.45 -4.05
C ILE A 178 -9.29 0.32 -4.95
N SER A 179 -9.85 1.44 -5.40
CA SER A 179 -10.96 1.41 -6.36
C SER A 179 -10.46 0.88 -7.72
N ARG A 180 -10.90 -0.32 -8.09
CA ARG A 180 -10.51 -1.01 -9.33
C ARG A 180 -11.75 -1.35 -10.15
N LYS A 181 -11.62 -1.32 -11.47
CA LYS A 181 -12.65 -1.87 -12.38
C LYS A 181 -12.57 -3.39 -12.51
N ILE A 182 -11.39 -3.95 -12.29
CA ILE A 182 -11.10 -5.38 -12.47
C ILE A 182 -10.47 -5.89 -11.18
N GLU A 183 -11.07 -6.93 -10.61
CA GLU A 183 -10.53 -7.62 -9.44
C GLU A 183 -9.14 -8.22 -9.74
N THR A 184 -8.33 -8.33 -8.69
CA THR A 184 -6.95 -8.76 -8.81
C THR A 184 -6.49 -9.52 -7.57
N MET A 185 -5.69 -10.56 -7.80
CA MET A 185 -5.04 -11.32 -6.73
C MET A 185 -3.77 -10.65 -6.20
N TRP A 186 -3.41 -9.48 -6.74
CA TRP A 186 -2.27 -8.70 -6.26
C TRP A 186 -2.48 -8.15 -4.85
N ASP A 187 -3.71 -7.81 -4.48
CA ASP A 187 -4.05 -7.29 -3.15
C ASP A 187 -3.83 -8.37 -2.06
N PRO A 188 -4.45 -9.57 -2.15
CA PRO A 188 -4.17 -10.64 -1.20
C PRO A 188 -2.73 -11.17 -1.30
N ALA A 189 -2.07 -11.08 -2.46
CA ALA A 189 -0.65 -11.43 -2.58
C ALA A 189 0.24 -10.46 -1.77
N PHE A 190 -0.03 -9.15 -1.82
CA PHE A 190 0.69 -8.18 -0.98
C PHE A 190 0.42 -8.43 0.50
N GLN A 191 -0.84 -8.71 0.85
CA GLN A 191 -1.21 -9.07 2.21
C GLN A 191 -0.41 -10.27 2.72
N LEU A 192 -0.30 -11.33 1.91
CA LEU A 192 0.50 -12.50 2.23
C LEU A 192 1.98 -12.15 2.38
N TYR A 193 2.55 -11.40 1.43
CA TYR A 193 3.96 -10.97 1.47
C TYR A 193 4.29 -10.22 2.76
N SER A 194 3.52 -9.18 3.07
CA SER A 194 3.75 -8.34 4.24
C SER A 194 3.54 -9.12 5.54
N SER A 195 2.51 -9.97 5.62
CA SER A 195 2.25 -10.81 6.80
C SER A 195 3.34 -11.86 7.04
N LEU A 196 3.86 -12.45 5.97
CA LEU A 196 4.97 -13.39 6.06
C LEU A 196 6.23 -12.67 6.59
N VAL A 197 6.50 -11.46 6.14
CA VAL A 197 7.62 -10.64 6.64
C VAL A 197 7.41 -10.29 8.12
N PHE A 198 6.19 -9.91 8.47
CA PHE A 198 5.77 -9.58 9.84
C PHE A 198 6.04 -10.74 10.81
N LEU A 199 5.63 -11.96 10.43
CA LEU A 199 5.78 -13.15 11.29
C LEU A 199 7.23 -13.67 11.38
N LYS A 200 8.11 -13.22 10.49
CA LYS A 200 9.54 -13.56 10.49
C LYS A 200 10.37 -12.63 11.39
N THR A 201 9.84 -11.45 11.72
CA THR A 201 10.54 -10.36 12.41
C THR A 201 10.10 -10.27 13.86
#